data_AF-A0A5A5R1V3-F1
#
_entry.id   AF-A0A5A5R1V3-F1
#
_cell.length_a   1.000
_cell.length_b   1.000
_cell.length_c   1.000
_cell.angle_alpha   90.00
_cell.angle_beta   90.00
_cell.angle_gamma   90.00
#
_symmetry.space_group_name_H-M   'P 1'
#
loop_
_entity.id
_entity.type
_entity.pdbx_description
1 polymer ?
#
loop_
_entity_poly.entity_id
_entity_poly.type
_entity_poly.pdbx_seq_one_letter_code
_entity_poly.pdbx_strand_id
1 'polypeptide(L)'
;MADVLREFDKKQQKNILKEELSKQQISQIRSNIERIISSYRHIWDIYAELLQNSADAIIEKFGEDKIEQGRIELEINTEQREIIITDNGIGIEESEISKILVNGKSLKREKNTGKFGFMGYGFTFVAFQSNLLKIESIKDGIKASRTYRDLYHFIYSKSELPNSEEEEIDQKSQSTSEESQTKITVKFPNDFPNEVVEETLSTAFNFAKCEKTIEAILRTRSVVGTLDKVFSSKEYFQFSLKVDGQKFKIKTGYLTVREIVREVVGIEQSFYNRLDEYETLIKLGDDKFSQTQKEAAFKANLLDEKIDEIEFGSKNPLSARILISATSKNFINKFNERFHNNDISTDFKIEHGCWLAINGMPTGICIHPFDDSNYSPYTVLVDIKDNSIRTELDSGRKGISPYRMKQISDKVFEILKDRNYIKYRRYIVEGDTRTRISDPFYIPYEKLNDKLKEKRYFESSLTQKYLPPLEEQEVLGLFIEIVAKNLLKGYELKILSGYQVYDGLYYYNLTESQDIYYSNDNQLGIHKTIFTNYGSSLRKDILIEFKRNLQDIYPDINNNKKDANHIDILVCWDVEFENKNKLQKEKGDILLERDIMRNVFYGVTHSLTVTGRQQALPIIELKKVLEILFNYTDKNL
;
A
#
# COMPACT_ATOMS: atom_id res chain seq x y z
N MET A 1 -63.97 -36.94 44.83
CA MET A 1 -62.61 -37.00 45.43
C MET A 1 -61.47 -37.11 44.41
N ALA A 2 -61.74 -37.07 43.09
CA ALA A 2 -60.70 -37.04 42.05
C ALA A 2 -60.41 -35.64 41.49
N ASP A 3 -61.29 -34.66 41.73
CA ASP A 3 -61.13 -33.28 41.19
C ASP A 3 -60.47 -32.30 42.17
N VAL A 4 -60.32 -32.66 43.44
CA VAL A 4 -59.64 -31.81 44.45
C VAL A 4 -58.13 -32.04 44.47
N LEU A 5 -57.64 -33.13 43.85
CA LEU A 5 -56.21 -33.42 43.73
C LEU A 5 -55.58 -32.90 42.42
N ARG A 6 -56.37 -32.37 41.48
CA ARG A 6 -55.85 -31.76 40.23
C ARG A 6 -55.65 -30.25 40.31
N GLU A 7 -56.21 -29.59 41.32
CA GLU A 7 -55.98 -28.15 41.55
C GLU A 7 -54.81 -27.85 42.50
N PHE A 8 -54.25 -28.85 43.17
CA PHE A 8 -53.09 -28.68 44.06
C PHE A 8 -51.71 -28.88 43.38
N ASP A 9 -51.68 -29.17 42.08
CA ASP A 9 -50.43 -29.30 41.29
C ASP A 9 -50.19 -28.12 40.32
N LYS A 10 -51.01 -27.06 40.41
CA LYS A 10 -50.82 -25.80 39.66
C LYS A 10 -50.19 -24.67 40.51
N LYS A 11 -49.46 -25.01 41.57
CA LYS A 11 -48.59 -24.07 42.28
C LYS A 11 -47.13 -24.32 41.89
N GLN A 12 -46.58 -23.31 41.21
CA GLN A 12 -45.15 -23.06 40.99
C GLN A 12 -44.43 -24.01 40.02
N GLN A 13 -44.79 -23.99 38.74
CA GLN A 13 -43.71 -23.94 37.75
C GLN A 13 -43.08 -22.55 37.89
N LYS A 14 -42.03 -22.45 38.72
CA LYS A 14 -41.08 -21.34 38.66
C LYS A 14 -40.69 -21.20 37.19
N ASN A 15 -41.03 -20.06 36.59
CA ASN A 15 -40.57 -19.77 35.24
C ASN A 15 -39.06 -19.55 35.33
N ILE A 16 -38.30 -20.64 35.17
CA ILE A 16 -36.85 -20.66 35.29
C ILE A 16 -36.23 -19.62 34.36
N LEU A 17 -36.80 -19.40 33.17
CA LEU A 17 -36.37 -18.35 32.25
C LEU A 17 -36.56 -16.94 32.86
N LYS A 18 -37.67 -16.67 33.53
CA LYS A 18 -37.95 -15.37 34.18
C LYS A 18 -37.11 -15.14 35.43
N GLU A 19 -36.79 -16.18 36.20
CA GLU A 19 -35.85 -16.11 37.33
C GLU A 19 -34.39 -15.98 36.87
N GLU A 20 -34.00 -16.67 35.79
CA GLU A 20 -32.66 -16.51 35.20
C GLU A 20 -32.51 -15.14 34.55
N LEU A 21 -33.53 -14.62 33.84
CA LEU A 21 -33.56 -13.26 33.29
C LEU A 21 -33.49 -12.16 34.36
N SER A 22 -34.02 -12.39 35.58
CA SER A 22 -33.92 -11.44 36.68
C SER A 22 -32.57 -11.51 37.41
N LYS A 23 -31.98 -12.70 37.56
CA LYS A 23 -30.59 -12.89 38.03
C LYS A 23 -29.54 -12.40 37.02
N GLN A 24 -29.90 -12.34 35.73
CA GLN A 24 -29.03 -11.91 34.65
C GLN A 24 -28.71 -10.41 34.66
N GLN A 25 -29.44 -9.54 35.36
CA GLN A 25 -29.22 -8.10 35.19
C GLN A 25 -27.78 -7.66 35.54
N ILE A 26 -27.24 -8.05 36.70
CA ILE A 26 -25.87 -7.65 37.11
C ILE A 26 -24.80 -8.44 36.33
N SER A 27 -24.99 -9.74 36.12
CA SER A 27 -24.05 -10.57 35.36
C SER A 27 -23.98 -10.21 33.88
N GLN A 28 -25.11 -9.81 33.28
CA GLN A 28 -25.19 -9.30 31.91
C GLN A 28 -24.56 -7.91 31.81
N ILE A 29 -24.76 -7.01 32.78
CA ILE A 29 -24.06 -5.71 32.82
C ILE A 29 -22.55 -5.94 32.87
N ARG A 30 -22.08 -6.80 33.78
CA ARG A 30 -20.66 -7.16 33.88
C ARG A 30 -20.11 -7.71 32.57
N SER A 31 -20.79 -8.70 31.98
CA SER A 31 -20.40 -9.31 30.71
C SER A 31 -20.41 -8.30 29.55
N ASN A 32 -21.36 -7.36 29.53
CA ASN A 32 -21.40 -6.30 28.52
C ASN A 32 -20.20 -5.36 28.66
N ILE A 33 -19.87 -4.92 29.87
CA ILE A 33 -18.71 -4.05 30.13
C ILE A 33 -17.40 -4.76 29.80
N GLU A 34 -17.27 -6.04 30.17
CA GLU A 34 -16.13 -6.87 29.81
C GLU A 34 -15.97 -6.96 28.28
N ARG A 35 -17.08 -7.17 27.54
CA ARG A 35 -17.06 -7.17 26.07
C ARG A 35 -16.68 -5.81 25.50
N ILE A 36 -17.16 -4.72 26.09
CA ILE A 36 -16.75 -3.35 25.71
C ILE A 36 -15.23 -3.22 25.88
N ILE A 37 -14.68 -3.51 27.06
CA ILE A 37 -13.24 -3.40 27.34
C ILE A 37 -12.43 -4.24 26.35
N SER A 38 -12.83 -5.50 26.12
CA SER A 38 -12.17 -6.40 25.17
C SER A 38 -12.27 -5.97 23.69
N SER A 39 -13.20 -5.06 23.37
CA SER A 39 -13.43 -4.59 21.99
C SER A 39 -12.52 -3.43 21.59
N TYR A 40 -12.03 -2.66 22.56
CA TYR A 40 -11.01 -1.62 22.34
C TYR A 40 -9.65 -2.28 22.18
N ARG A 41 -8.96 -1.96 21.08
CA ARG A 41 -7.72 -2.64 20.67
C ARG A 41 -6.53 -1.72 20.56
N HIS A 42 -6.73 -0.41 20.60
CA HIS A 42 -5.65 0.54 20.40
C HIS A 42 -5.20 1.15 21.71
N ILE A 43 -3.89 1.20 21.90
CA ILE A 43 -3.23 1.72 23.11
C ILE A 43 -3.65 3.17 23.41
N TRP A 44 -3.92 3.98 22.38
CA TRP A 44 -4.29 5.39 22.52
C TRP A 44 -5.79 5.64 22.76
N ASP A 45 -6.63 4.61 22.80
CA ASP A 45 -8.09 4.81 22.92
C ASP A 45 -8.48 5.50 24.24
N ILE A 46 -7.71 5.32 25.32
CA ILE A 46 -7.95 6.01 26.61
C ILE A 46 -7.90 7.54 26.47
N TYR A 47 -7.04 8.06 25.59
CA TYR A 47 -6.97 9.50 25.30
C TYR A 47 -8.09 9.91 24.35
N ALA A 48 -8.26 9.13 23.27
CA ALA A 48 -9.20 9.47 22.21
C ALA A 48 -10.64 9.53 22.71
N GLU A 49 -11.08 8.60 23.58
CA GLU A 49 -12.44 8.61 24.13
C GLU A 49 -12.71 9.81 25.04
N LEU A 50 -11.76 10.15 25.91
CA LEU A 50 -11.88 11.32 26.79
C LEU A 50 -11.97 12.62 25.96
N LEU A 51 -11.08 12.78 24.98
CA LEU A 51 -11.05 13.95 24.11
C LEU A 51 -12.31 14.08 23.24
N GLN A 52 -12.85 12.96 22.75
CA GLN A 52 -14.11 12.94 22.00
C GLN A 52 -15.28 13.43 22.85
N ASN A 53 -15.39 12.96 24.09
CA ASN A 53 -16.45 13.39 25.00
C ASN A 53 -16.40 14.90 25.26
N SER A 54 -15.20 15.43 25.52
CA SER A 54 -15.00 16.87 25.71
C SER A 54 -15.31 17.68 24.44
N ALA A 55 -14.88 17.21 23.26
CA ALA A 55 -15.17 17.88 22.00
C ALA A 55 -16.68 17.91 21.68
N ASP A 56 -17.39 16.81 21.93
CA ASP A 56 -18.85 16.78 21.78
C ASP A 56 -19.54 17.71 22.78
N ALA A 57 -19.09 17.78 24.03
CA ALA A 57 -19.67 18.67 25.05
C ALA A 57 -19.50 20.16 24.67
N ILE A 58 -18.38 20.49 24.02
CA ILE A 58 -18.12 21.81 23.44
C ILE A 58 -19.05 22.08 22.26
N ILE A 59 -19.20 21.12 21.33
CA ILE A 59 -20.11 21.25 20.18
C ILE A 59 -21.55 21.45 20.65
N GLU A 60 -21.98 20.75 21.69
CA GLU A 60 -23.33 20.89 22.23
C GLU A 60 -23.57 22.26 22.87
N LYS A 61 -22.55 22.86 23.50
CA LYS A 61 -22.63 24.20 24.09
C LYS A 61 -22.54 25.33 23.06
N PHE A 62 -21.58 25.28 22.15
CA PHE A 62 -21.25 26.41 21.26
C PHE A 62 -21.74 26.23 19.82
N GLY A 63 -22.05 25.00 19.40
CA GLY A 63 -22.27 24.64 18.01
C GLY A 63 -20.97 24.45 17.21
N GLU A 64 -21.07 23.89 16.01
CA GLU A 64 -19.90 23.65 15.15
C GLU A 64 -19.26 24.95 14.61
N ASP A 65 -20.06 26.01 14.42
CA ASP A 65 -19.59 27.28 13.86
C ASP A 65 -18.79 28.14 14.85
N LYS A 66 -18.88 27.84 16.14
CA LYS A 66 -18.20 28.58 17.23
C LYS A 66 -17.33 27.66 18.08
N ILE A 67 -16.91 26.53 17.52
CA ILE A 67 -16.13 25.51 18.21
C ILE A 67 -14.77 26.03 18.72
N GLU A 68 -14.26 27.11 18.13
CA GLU A 68 -13.04 27.80 18.54
C GLU A 68 -13.13 28.45 19.93
N GLN A 69 -14.35 28.63 20.46
CA GLN A 69 -14.57 29.08 21.85
C GLN A 69 -14.37 27.94 22.87
N GLY A 70 -14.37 26.70 22.39
CA GLY A 70 -14.08 25.52 23.18
C GLY A 70 -12.64 25.50 23.69
N ARG A 71 -12.45 24.92 24.87
CA ARG A 71 -11.15 24.70 25.50
C ARG A 71 -11.13 23.31 26.09
N ILE A 72 -10.07 22.56 25.80
CA ILE A 72 -9.79 21.26 26.39
C ILE A 72 -8.37 21.29 26.96
N GLU A 73 -8.25 20.98 28.25
CA GLU A 73 -6.97 20.77 28.93
C GLU A 73 -6.83 19.28 29.25
N LEU A 74 -5.75 18.66 28.79
CA LEU A 74 -5.38 17.29 29.10
C LEU A 74 -4.09 17.30 29.93
N GLU A 75 -4.14 16.72 31.11
CA GLU A 75 -3.00 16.49 31.98
C GLU A 75 -2.78 14.99 32.17
N ILE A 76 -1.55 14.54 32.01
CA ILE A 76 -1.14 13.14 32.14
C ILE A 76 0.00 13.08 33.15
N ASN A 77 -0.19 12.34 34.23
CA ASN A 77 0.86 12.00 35.19
C ASN A 77 1.29 10.56 34.93
N THR A 78 2.48 10.39 34.36
CA THR A 78 2.95 9.10 33.80
C THR A 78 3.29 8.11 34.91
N GLU A 79 3.92 8.58 35.99
CA GLU A 79 4.34 7.74 37.12
C GLU A 79 3.15 7.32 38.01
N GLN A 80 2.16 8.19 38.18
CA GLN A 80 0.94 7.89 38.96
C GLN A 80 -0.14 7.20 38.11
N ARG A 81 0.08 7.02 36.81
CA ARG A 81 -0.93 6.56 35.82
C ARG A 81 -2.24 7.30 35.98
N GLU A 82 -2.19 8.62 35.92
CA GLU A 82 -3.35 9.48 36.09
C GLU A 82 -3.56 10.36 34.86
N ILE A 83 -4.82 10.49 34.46
CA ILE A 83 -5.26 11.38 33.39
C ILE A 83 -6.31 12.32 33.97
N ILE A 84 -6.10 13.61 33.78
CA ILE A 84 -7.06 14.66 34.12
C ILE A 84 -7.44 15.36 32.83
N ILE A 85 -8.72 15.39 32.50
CA ILE A 85 -9.23 16.17 31.36
C ILE A 85 -10.25 17.18 31.85
N THR A 86 -10.13 18.42 31.37
CA THR A 86 -11.05 19.51 31.69
C THR A 86 -11.54 20.15 30.40
N ASP A 87 -12.85 20.35 30.28
CA ASP A 87 -13.45 21.10 29.18
C ASP A 87 -14.43 22.16 29.67
N ASN A 88 -14.62 23.20 28.85
CA ASN A 88 -15.60 24.25 29.08
C ASN A 88 -16.93 23.98 28.35
N GLY A 89 -17.29 22.71 28.14
CA GLY A 89 -18.50 22.29 27.44
C GLY A 89 -19.79 22.52 28.25
N ILE A 90 -20.88 21.87 27.82
CA ILE A 90 -22.22 22.07 28.38
C ILE A 90 -22.37 21.59 29.84
N GLY A 91 -21.48 20.74 30.32
CA GLY A 91 -21.58 20.10 31.63
C GLY A 91 -22.58 18.95 31.66
N ILE A 92 -22.65 18.29 32.81
CA ILE A 92 -23.48 17.11 33.09
C ILE A 92 -24.39 17.42 34.29
N GLU A 93 -25.68 17.11 34.16
CA GLU A 93 -26.64 17.19 35.26
C GLU A 93 -26.31 16.17 36.36
N GLU A 94 -26.50 16.54 37.63
CA GLU A 94 -26.22 15.67 38.77
C GLU A 94 -26.88 14.29 38.66
N SER A 95 -28.15 14.25 38.23
CA SER A 95 -28.94 13.03 38.04
C SER A 95 -28.41 12.09 36.94
N GLU A 96 -27.49 12.59 36.09
CA GLU A 96 -26.96 11.89 34.93
C GLU A 96 -25.50 11.46 35.09
N ILE A 97 -24.75 12.00 36.08
CA ILE A 97 -23.31 11.71 36.27
C ILE A 97 -23.06 10.21 36.47
N SER A 98 -23.83 9.53 37.31
CA SER A 98 -23.66 8.09 37.55
C SER A 98 -24.13 7.26 36.35
N LYS A 99 -25.09 7.78 35.55
CA LYS A 99 -25.70 7.06 34.43
C LYS A 99 -24.77 6.93 33.23
N ILE A 100 -23.87 7.89 33.01
CA ILE A 100 -22.91 7.84 31.90
C ILE A 100 -21.86 6.71 32.02
N LEU A 101 -21.76 6.07 33.20
CA LEU A 101 -20.84 4.95 33.42
C LEU A 101 -21.36 3.62 32.87
N VAL A 102 -22.67 3.38 32.98
CA VAL A 102 -23.28 2.06 32.73
C VAL A 102 -24.09 2.04 31.44
N ASN A 103 -24.60 3.20 31.01
CA ASN A 103 -25.50 3.24 29.87
C ASN A 103 -24.76 3.28 28.53
N GLY A 104 -24.81 2.15 27.82
CA GLY A 104 -24.79 2.09 26.34
C GLY A 104 -25.91 2.85 25.65
N LYS A 105 -26.83 3.42 26.44
CA LYS A 105 -27.68 4.53 26.06
C LYS A 105 -26.92 5.81 26.39
N SER A 106 -26.04 6.27 25.50
CA SER A 106 -25.72 7.69 25.56
C SER A 106 -27.05 8.45 25.53
N LEU A 107 -27.24 9.43 26.41
CA LEU A 107 -28.38 10.38 26.35
C LEU A 107 -28.57 10.95 24.93
N LYS A 108 -27.47 10.93 24.17
CA LYS A 108 -27.26 11.27 22.77
C LYS A 108 -27.91 10.30 21.76
N ARG A 109 -28.00 8.99 22.01
CA ARG A 109 -28.59 8.01 21.06
C ARG A 109 -30.11 8.16 20.93
N GLU A 110 -30.79 8.53 22.01
CA GLU A 110 -32.23 8.83 21.98
C GLU A 110 -32.52 10.20 21.32
N LYS A 111 -31.54 11.12 21.30
CA LYS A 111 -31.65 12.47 20.70
C LYS A 111 -30.98 12.62 19.32
N ASN A 112 -30.21 11.63 18.87
CA ASN A 112 -29.37 11.67 17.67
C ASN A 112 -28.35 12.85 17.66
N THR A 113 -27.86 13.27 18.82
CA THR A 113 -26.96 14.43 19.02
C THR A 113 -25.52 13.97 19.31
N GLY A 114 -24.49 14.71 18.85
CA GLY A 114 -23.06 14.39 19.04
C GLY A 114 -22.34 14.09 17.73
N LYS A 115 -21.12 14.63 17.54
CA LYS A 115 -20.36 14.57 16.28
C LYS A 115 -19.38 13.39 16.25
N PHE A 116 -18.70 13.15 17.38
CA PHE A 116 -17.61 12.17 17.49
C PHE A 116 -17.93 10.99 18.41
N GLY A 117 -18.67 11.20 19.50
CA GLY A 117 -19.07 10.13 20.41
C GLY A 117 -20.22 9.31 19.85
N PHE A 118 -19.93 8.15 19.26
CA PHE A 118 -20.90 7.39 18.47
C PHE A 118 -21.79 6.45 19.30
N MET A 119 -21.20 5.64 20.19
CA MET A 119 -21.90 4.49 20.81
C MET A 119 -22.13 4.62 22.32
N GLY A 120 -21.54 5.62 22.98
CA GLY A 120 -21.74 5.84 24.43
C GLY A 120 -20.96 4.91 25.36
N TYR A 121 -20.17 3.98 24.82
CA TYR A 121 -19.41 3.00 25.61
C TYR A 121 -17.97 3.41 25.89
N GLY A 122 -17.47 4.46 25.24
CA GLY A 122 -16.09 4.92 25.38
C GLY A 122 -15.71 5.33 26.79
N PHE A 123 -16.61 6.04 27.47
CA PHE A 123 -16.38 6.43 28.85
C PHE A 123 -16.44 5.23 29.80
N THR A 124 -17.35 4.28 29.57
CA THR A 124 -17.39 2.99 30.27
C THR A 124 -16.07 2.21 30.13
N PHE A 125 -15.50 2.17 28.91
CA PHE A 125 -14.20 1.54 28.67
C PHE A 125 -13.12 2.13 29.57
N VAL A 126 -13.00 3.47 29.63
CA VAL A 126 -11.99 4.14 30.46
C VAL A 126 -12.27 3.94 31.96
N ALA A 127 -13.51 4.13 32.38
CA ALA A 127 -13.91 4.12 33.78
C ALA A 127 -13.67 2.75 34.47
N PHE A 128 -14.04 1.64 33.83
CA PHE A 128 -13.95 0.31 34.43
C PHE A 128 -12.54 -0.31 34.40
N GLN A 129 -11.52 0.45 34.00
CA GLN A 129 -10.11 0.11 34.17
C GLN A 129 -9.44 0.92 35.29
N SER A 130 -10.19 1.82 35.95
CA SER A 130 -9.64 2.75 36.95
C SER A 130 -9.70 2.21 38.38
N ASN A 131 -8.73 2.62 39.20
CA ASN A 131 -8.79 2.49 40.67
C ASN A 131 -9.32 3.78 41.34
N LEU A 132 -9.27 4.91 40.64
CA LEU A 132 -9.97 6.14 41.04
C LEU A 132 -10.59 6.77 39.81
N LEU A 133 -11.88 7.08 39.90
CA LEU A 133 -12.59 7.93 38.94
C LEU A 133 -13.29 9.04 39.70
N LYS A 134 -12.95 10.29 39.39
CA LYS A 134 -13.65 11.47 39.90
C LYS A 134 -14.19 12.29 38.75
N ILE A 135 -15.48 12.55 38.78
CA ILE A 135 -16.20 13.38 37.81
C ILE A 135 -16.67 14.62 38.55
N GLU A 136 -16.25 15.79 38.11
CA GLU A 136 -16.68 17.09 38.62
C GLU A 136 -17.32 17.85 37.48
N SER A 137 -18.55 18.32 37.66
CA SER A 137 -19.32 18.94 36.60
C SER A 137 -20.09 20.15 37.10
N ILE A 138 -20.17 21.17 36.26
CA ILE A 138 -20.99 22.35 36.45
C ILE A 138 -21.93 22.45 35.26
N LYS A 139 -23.24 22.47 35.52
CA LYS A 139 -24.25 22.70 34.51
C LYS A 139 -25.34 23.62 35.06
N ASP A 140 -25.66 24.66 34.30
CA ASP A 140 -26.70 25.64 34.64
C ASP A 140 -26.54 26.23 36.06
N GLY A 141 -25.29 26.47 36.48
CA GLY A 141 -24.95 27.02 37.79
C GLY A 141 -25.00 26.02 38.96
N ILE A 142 -25.13 24.73 38.68
CA ILE A 142 -25.14 23.66 39.69
C ILE A 142 -23.85 22.85 39.56
N LYS A 143 -23.07 22.80 40.65
CA LYS A 143 -21.84 22.01 40.77
C LYS A 143 -22.12 20.70 41.48
N ALA A 144 -21.75 19.59 40.84
CA ALA A 144 -21.88 18.25 41.39
C ALA A 144 -20.60 17.43 41.14
N SER A 145 -20.33 16.48 42.03
CA SER A 145 -19.23 15.52 41.87
C SER A 145 -19.65 14.10 42.21
N ARG A 146 -18.99 13.13 41.57
CA ARG A 146 -19.09 11.72 41.88
C ARG A 146 -17.70 11.09 41.83
N THR A 147 -17.32 10.40 42.90
CA THR A 147 -16.04 9.76 43.10
C THR A 147 -16.24 8.27 43.31
N TYR A 148 -15.62 7.45 42.47
CA TYR A 148 -15.65 5.99 42.52
C TYR A 148 -14.25 5.45 42.75
N ARG A 149 -14.14 4.41 43.59
CA ARG A 149 -12.90 3.67 43.82
C ARG A 149 -13.00 2.27 43.26
N ASP A 150 -11.88 1.80 42.72
CA ASP A 150 -11.65 0.41 42.33
C ASP A 150 -12.73 -0.18 41.41
N LEU A 151 -13.22 0.61 40.44
CA LEU A 151 -14.23 0.16 39.48
C LEU A 151 -13.81 -1.09 38.70
N TYR A 152 -12.50 -1.27 38.47
CA TYR A 152 -11.97 -2.48 37.82
C TYR A 152 -12.27 -3.77 38.60
N HIS A 153 -12.41 -3.73 39.93
CA HIS A 153 -12.77 -4.92 40.73
C HIS A 153 -14.16 -5.47 40.37
N PHE A 154 -15.07 -4.63 39.88
CA PHE A 154 -16.38 -5.09 39.39
C PHE A 154 -16.24 -6.11 38.26
N ILE A 155 -15.24 -5.93 37.38
CA ILE A 155 -14.97 -6.82 36.24
C ILE A 155 -14.05 -7.96 36.65
N TYR A 156 -12.88 -7.64 37.20
CA TYR A 156 -11.78 -8.59 37.36
C TYR A 156 -11.79 -9.36 38.69
N SER A 157 -12.45 -8.83 39.72
CA SER A 157 -12.59 -9.47 41.03
C SER A 157 -14.02 -9.94 41.30
N LYS A 158 -14.95 -9.70 40.36
CA LYS A 158 -16.38 -10.01 40.46
C LYS A 158 -17.05 -9.41 41.70
N SER A 159 -16.50 -8.30 42.20
CA SER A 159 -17.06 -7.52 43.31
C SER A 159 -18.39 -6.88 42.93
N GLU A 160 -19.13 -6.39 43.94
CA GLU A 160 -20.30 -5.56 43.71
C GLU A 160 -19.90 -4.19 43.10
N LEU A 161 -20.84 -3.55 42.39
CA LEU A 161 -20.61 -2.22 41.84
C LEU A 161 -20.66 -1.20 43.00
N PRO A 162 -19.61 -0.40 43.24
CA PRO A 162 -19.60 0.54 44.35
C PRO A 162 -20.53 1.71 44.09
N ASN A 163 -21.11 2.28 45.16
CA ASN A 163 -21.70 3.62 45.12
C ASN A 163 -20.57 4.65 45.00
N SER A 164 -20.90 5.87 44.57
CA SER A 164 -19.94 6.96 44.72
C SER A 164 -19.80 7.39 46.18
N GLU A 165 -18.63 7.91 46.56
CA GLU A 165 -18.38 8.44 47.91
C GLU A 165 -19.43 9.50 48.29
N GLU A 166 -19.81 10.37 47.36
CA GLU A 166 -20.81 11.43 47.56
C GLU A 166 -22.23 10.87 47.76
N GLU A 167 -22.59 9.78 47.08
CA GLU A 167 -23.89 9.11 47.29
C GLU A 167 -23.94 8.40 48.65
N GLU A 168 -22.82 7.85 49.14
CA GLU A 168 -22.76 7.18 50.45
C GLU A 168 -22.99 8.15 51.62
N ILE A 169 -22.54 9.40 51.48
CA ILE A 169 -22.70 10.44 52.51
C ILE A 169 -23.85 11.43 52.24
N ASP A 170 -24.69 11.17 51.23
CA ASP A 170 -25.77 12.06 50.76
C ASP A 170 -25.29 13.51 50.51
N GLN A 171 -24.10 13.66 49.92
CA GLN A 171 -23.53 14.95 49.60
C GLN A 171 -24.28 15.59 48.43
N LYS A 172 -24.93 16.71 48.71
CA LYS A 172 -25.73 17.46 47.74
C LYS A 172 -24.88 18.37 46.86
N SER A 173 -25.38 18.64 45.66
CA SER A 173 -24.85 19.66 44.76
C SER A 173 -24.88 21.06 45.36
N GLN A 174 -24.01 21.93 44.84
CA GLN A 174 -23.82 23.29 45.31
C GLN A 174 -24.11 24.29 44.18
N SER A 175 -24.87 25.36 44.48
CA SER A 175 -25.01 26.48 43.55
C SER A 175 -23.67 27.20 43.38
N THR A 176 -23.32 27.57 42.15
CA THR A 176 -22.09 28.29 41.82
C THR A 176 -22.35 29.33 40.73
N SER A 177 -21.51 30.37 40.68
CA SER A 177 -21.48 31.36 39.60
C SER A 177 -20.46 31.02 38.51
N GLU A 178 -19.73 29.91 38.64
CA GLU A 178 -18.80 29.40 37.63
C GLU A 178 -19.56 28.97 36.36
N GLU A 179 -18.90 29.11 35.20
CA GLU A 179 -19.46 28.66 33.92
C GLU A 179 -19.56 27.12 33.83
N SER A 180 -20.42 26.62 32.95
CA SER A 180 -20.51 25.19 32.69
C SER A 180 -19.17 24.61 32.23
N GLN A 181 -18.77 23.52 32.88
CA GLN A 181 -17.52 22.81 32.63
C GLN A 181 -17.62 21.37 33.14
N THR A 182 -16.76 20.51 32.60
CA THR A 182 -16.58 19.13 33.11
C THR A 182 -15.10 18.89 33.34
N LYS A 183 -14.77 18.31 34.50
CA LYS A 183 -13.44 17.81 34.83
C LYS A 183 -13.54 16.34 35.22
N ILE A 184 -12.76 15.51 34.55
CA ILE A 184 -12.68 14.08 34.81
C ILE A 184 -11.25 13.76 35.23
N THR A 185 -11.09 13.14 36.39
CA THR A 185 -9.82 12.61 36.88
C THR A 185 -9.92 11.09 36.92
N VAL A 186 -9.05 10.41 36.20
CA VAL A 186 -8.99 8.94 36.15
C VAL A 186 -7.59 8.51 36.55
N LYS A 187 -7.49 7.62 37.54
CA LYS A 187 -6.25 6.95 37.91
C LYS A 187 -6.39 5.47 37.65
N PHE A 188 -5.34 4.88 37.10
CA PHE A 188 -5.25 3.45 36.84
C PHE A 188 -4.30 2.81 37.86
N PRO A 189 -4.49 1.53 38.21
CA PRO A 189 -3.55 0.85 39.09
C PRO A 189 -2.19 0.66 38.39
N ASN A 190 -1.12 0.67 39.18
CA ASN A 190 0.24 0.40 38.69
C ASN A 190 0.48 -1.08 38.41
N ASP A 191 -0.34 -1.95 38.97
CA ASP A 191 -0.36 -3.39 38.76
C ASP A 191 -1.80 -3.81 38.47
N PHE A 192 -2.11 -4.06 37.21
CA PHE A 192 -3.44 -4.46 36.75
C PHE A 192 -3.54 -5.99 36.64
N PRO A 193 -4.61 -6.64 37.16
CA PRO A 193 -4.71 -8.10 37.24
C PRO A 193 -4.77 -8.83 35.88
N ASN A 194 -5.01 -8.11 34.79
CA ASN A 194 -5.05 -8.64 33.44
C ASN A 194 -3.82 -8.15 32.67
N GLU A 195 -2.95 -9.09 32.26
CA GLU A 195 -1.67 -8.80 31.61
C GLU A 195 -1.80 -7.96 30.34
N VAL A 196 -2.81 -8.23 29.50
CA VAL A 196 -3.02 -7.51 28.24
C VAL A 196 -3.43 -6.06 28.49
N VAL A 197 -4.33 -5.84 29.44
CA VAL A 197 -4.75 -4.49 29.84
C VAL A 197 -3.59 -3.75 30.52
N GLU A 198 -2.83 -4.42 31.39
CA GLU A 198 -1.64 -3.88 32.02
C GLU A 198 -0.61 -3.39 31.00
N GLU A 199 -0.27 -4.23 30.02
CA GLU A 199 0.66 -3.88 28.93
C GLU A 199 0.14 -2.69 28.11
N THR A 200 -1.16 -2.67 27.83
CA THR A 200 -1.80 -1.57 27.08
C THR A 200 -1.73 -0.25 27.85
N LEU A 201 -2.10 -0.24 29.13
CA LEU A 201 -2.05 0.94 29.99
C LEU A 201 -0.61 1.43 30.16
N SER A 202 0.31 0.53 30.49
CA SER A 202 1.75 0.83 30.62
C SER A 202 2.29 1.48 29.34
N THR A 203 1.97 0.91 28.18
CA THR A 203 2.42 1.44 26.89
C THR A 203 1.82 2.82 26.61
N ALA A 204 0.53 3.05 26.93
CA ALA A 204 -0.10 4.34 26.75
C ALA A 204 0.62 5.44 27.56
N PHE A 205 0.87 5.21 28.85
CA PHE A 205 1.61 6.15 29.68
C PHE A 205 3.08 6.31 29.27
N ASN A 206 3.71 5.25 28.74
CA ASN A 206 5.05 5.36 28.16
C ASN A 206 5.08 6.23 26.90
N PHE A 207 4.04 6.21 26.06
CA PHE A 207 3.94 7.13 24.92
C PHE A 207 3.91 8.60 25.37
N ALA A 208 3.26 8.90 26.50
CA ALA A 208 3.20 10.26 27.04
C ALA A 208 4.57 10.78 27.52
N LYS A 209 5.53 9.90 27.85
CA LYS A 209 6.90 10.28 28.26
C LYS A 209 7.72 10.93 27.13
N CYS A 210 7.33 10.72 25.87
CA CYS A 210 7.95 11.36 24.72
C CYS A 210 6.99 12.39 24.09
N GLU A 211 7.33 13.68 24.17
CA GLU A 211 6.52 14.78 23.63
C GLU A 211 6.12 14.56 22.17
N LYS A 212 7.07 14.13 21.33
CA LYS A 212 6.83 13.93 19.90
C LYS A 212 5.92 12.73 19.63
N THR A 213 6.04 11.66 20.42
CA THR A 213 5.18 10.49 20.31
C THR A 213 3.74 10.85 20.70
N ILE A 214 3.53 11.49 21.85
CA ILE A 214 2.18 11.87 22.28
C ILE A 214 1.56 12.93 21.36
N GLU A 215 2.33 13.91 20.86
CA GLU A 215 1.86 14.86 19.85
C GLU A 215 1.36 14.12 18.60
N ALA A 216 2.17 13.20 18.05
CA ALA A 216 1.82 12.45 16.87
C ALA A 216 0.58 11.57 17.07
N ILE A 217 0.45 10.91 18.22
CA ILE A 217 -0.74 10.12 18.57
C ILE A 217 -1.97 11.01 18.63
N LEU A 218 -1.93 12.10 19.42
CA LEU A 218 -3.08 12.99 19.57
C LEU A 218 -3.51 13.60 18.22
N ARG A 219 -2.55 13.99 17.37
CA ARG A 219 -2.83 14.60 16.06
C ARG A 219 -3.14 13.62 14.94
N THR A 220 -2.88 12.32 15.09
CA THR A 220 -3.19 11.32 14.04
C THR A 220 -4.23 10.28 14.45
N ARG A 221 -4.66 10.27 15.71
CA ARG A 221 -5.54 9.23 16.29
C ARG A 221 -6.70 9.76 17.14
N SER A 222 -6.85 11.09 17.23
CA SER A 222 -7.89 11.72 18.05
C SER A 222 -8.46 12.98 17.41
N VAL A 223 -9.51 13.53 18.02
CA VAL A 223 -10.18 14.77 17.59
C VAL A 223 -9.26 16.01 17.61
N VAL A 224 -8.18 16.00 18.39
CA VAL A 224 -7.13 17.04 18.35
C VAL A 224 -6.54 17.14 16.93
N GLY A 225 -6.45 16.01 16.24
CA GLY A 225 -5.98 15.86 14.88
C GLY A 225 -7.01 16.13 13.78
N THR A 226 -8.02 16.96 14.02
CA THR A 226 -9.12 17.16 13.06
C THR A 226 -8.63 17.53 11.65
N LEU A 227 -9.25 16.92 10.63
CA LEU A 227 -9.03 17.22 9.22
C LEU A 227 -9.79 18.46 8.76
N ASP A 228 -10.77 18.95 9.53
CA ASP A 228 -11.48 20.18 9.19
C ASP A 228 -10.50 21.34 9.00
N LYS A 229 -9.44 21.41 9.82
CA LYS A 229 -8.36 22.40 9.69
C LYS A 229 -7.48 22.23 8.45
N VAL A 230 -7.40 21.02 7.90
CA VAL A 230 -6.59 20.73 6.70
C VAL A 230 -7.33 21.16 5.43
N PHE A 231 -8.66 21.01 5.41
CA PHE A 231 -9.49 21.30 4.24
C PHE A 231 -10.18 22.66 4.30
N SER A 232 -10.44 23.19 5.48
CA SER A 232 -11.02 24.52 5.71
C SER A 232 -10.14 25.25 6.70
N SER A 233 -9.75 26.49 6.43
CA SER A 233 -8.92 27.29 7.36
C SER A 233 -9.66 27.69 8.65
N LYS A 234 -10.69 26.94 9.05
CA LYS A 234 -11.47 27.16 10.27
C LYS A 234 -10.61 26.87 11.49
N GLU A 235 -10.67 27.77 12.47
CA GLU A 235 -10.12 27.50 13.79
C GLU A 235 -10.98 26.45 14.53
N TYR A 236 -10.35 25.78 15.48
CA TYR A 236 -10.99 24.72 16.27
C TYR A 236 -10.81 25.02 17.75
N PHE A 237 -11.29 24.14 18.64
CA PHE A 237 -11.12 24.35 20.08
C PHE A 237 -9.65 24.56 20.45
N GLN A 238 -9.42 25.30 21.53
CA GLN A 238 -8.09 25.47 22.12
C GLN A 238 -7.72 24.20 22.88
N PHE A 239 -6.50 23.71 22.66
CA PHE A 239 -6.00 22.50 23.29
C PHE A 239 -4.70 22.78 24.04
N SER A 240 -4.61 22.33 25.28
CA SER A 240 -3.38 22.36 26.08
C SER A 240 -3.07 20.99 26.65
N LEU A 241 -1.82 20.53 26.50
CA LEU A 241 -1.32 19.31 27.09
C LEU A 241 -0.36 19.65 28.24
N LYS A 242 -0.48 18.92 29.34
CA LYS A 242 0.49 18.90 30.42
C LYS A 242 0.90 17.45 30.70
N VAL A 243 2.19 17.16 30.76
CA VAL A 243 2.70 15.84 31.16
C VAL A 243 3.67 16.02 32.32
N ASP A 244 3.44 15.33 33.42
CA ASP A 244 4.29 15.36 34.64
C ASP A 244 4.63 16.78 35.11
N GLY A 245 3.64 17.68 35.12
CA GLY A 245 3.85 19.08 35.49
C GLY A 245 4.26 20.01 34.35
N GLN A 246 4.87 19.48 33.29
CA GLN A 246 5.40 20.26 32.16
C GLN A 246 4.31 20.55 31.12
N LYS A 247 4.21 21.81 30.68
CA LYS A 247 3.25 22.23 29.65
C LYS A 247 3.83 22.07 28.26
N PHE A 248 3.03 21.50 27.35
CA PHE A 248 3.36 21.27 25.95
C PHE A 248 2.37 22.00 25.06
N LYS A 249 2.87 22.67 24.02
CA LYS A 249 2.05 23.40 23.07
C LYS A 249 1.78 22.52 21.85
N ILE A 250 0.63 21.88 21.81
CA ILE A 250 0.19 21.06 20.68
C ILE A 250 -0.76 21.85 19.79
N LYS A 251 -0.48 21.87 18.50
CA LYS A 251 -1.35 22.49 17.49
C LYS A 251 -2.55 21.58 17.22
N THR A 252 -3.75 22.16 17.16
CA THR A 252 -4.94 21.46 16.64
C THR A 252 -4.88 21.33 15.12
N GLY A 253 -5.31 20.18 14.61
CA GLY A 253 -5.26 19.81 13.20
C GLY A 253 -4.38 18.58 12.96
N TYR A 254 -4.74 17.78 11.95
CA TYR A 254 -4.01 16.56 11.60
C TYR A 254 -2.51 16.82 11.39
N LEU A 255 -1.65 15.90 11.83
CA LEU A 255 -0.21 15.94 11.52
C LEU A 255 0.01 15.47 10.08
N THR A 256 0.09 16.42 9.15
CA THR A 256 0.19 16.10 7.72
C THR A 256 1.57 15.59 7.32
N VAL A 257 1.65 14.78 6.26
CA VAL A 257 2.93 14.37 5.66
C VAL A 257 3.75 15.61 5.24
N ARG A 258 3.08 16.68 4.82
CA ARG A 258 3.73 17.96 4.53
C ARG A 258 4.46 18.54 5.73
N GLU A 259 3.82 18.58 6.90
CA GLU A 259 4.46 19.05 8.14
C GLU A 259 5.63 18.14 8.53
N ILE A 260 5.45 16.82 8.42
CA ILE A 260 6.50 15.83 8.69
C ILE A 260 7.73 16.09 7.81
N VAL A 261 7.56 16.14 6.49
CA VAL A 261 8.68 16.34 5.55
C VAL A 261 9.32 17.72 5.77
N ARG A 262 8.53 18.76 6.06
CA ARG A 262 9.05 20.09 6.40
C ARG A 262 9.94 20.05 7.64
N GLU A 263 9.57 19.31 8.68
CA GLU A 263 10.38 19.17 9.89
C GLU A 263 11.67 18.37 9.65
N VAL A 264 11.68 17.43 8.71
CA VAL A 264 12.88 16.64 8.36
C VAL A 264 13.83 17.38 7.43
N VAL A 265 13.32 18.04 6.39
CA VAL A 265 14.12 18.67 5.33
C VAL A 265 14.42 20.14 5.64
N GLY A 266 13.57 20.83 6.41
CA GLY A 266 13.70 22.23 6.78
C GLY A 266 13.37 23.24 5.67
N ILE A 267 13.58 22.87 4.40
CA ILE A 267 13.38 23.73 3.24
C ILE A 267 12.19 23.21 2.40
N GLU A 268 11.30 24.11 1.98
CA GLU A 268 10.13 23.77 1.14
C GLU A 268 10.43 23.61 -0.34
N GLN A 269 11.72 23.69 -0.72
CA GLN A 269 12.13 23.48 -2.10
C GLN A 269 11.65 22.09 -2.55
N SER A 270 11.01 22.04 -3.70
CA SER A 270 10.47 20.83 -4.31
C SER A 270 9.28 20.17 -3.57
N PHE A 271 8.48 20.98 -2.87
CA PHE A 271 7.16 20.57 -2.38
C PHE A 271 6.13 21.02 -3.39
N TYR A 272 5.38 20.08 -3.95
CA TYR A 272 4.44 20.40 -5.03
C TYR A 272 3.03 19.92 -4.72
N ASN A 273 2.05 20.77 -4.98
CA ASN A 273 0.70 20.30 -5.27
C ASN A 273 0.72 19.65 -6.66
N ARG A 274 0.19 18.41 -6.76
CA ARG A 274 0.23 17.62 -8.00
C ARG A 274 -0.36 18.37 -9.20
N LEU A 275 -1.58 18.88 -9.06
CA LEU A 275 -2.34 19.47 -10.18
C LEU A 275 -1.85 20.89 -10.50
N ASP A 276 -1.75 21.72 -9.47
CA ASP A 276 -1.55 23.15 -9.65
C ASP A 276 -0.12 23.48 -10.10
N GLU A 277 0.86 22.69 -9.64
CA GLU A 277 2.28 23.02 -9.81
C GLU A 277 2.99 21.94 -10.61
N TYR A 278 2.87 20.68 -10.20
CA TYR A 278 3.76 19.63 -10.68
C TYR A 278 3.46 19.16 -12.10
N GLU A 279 2.18 18.96 -12.45
CA GLU A 279 1.79 18.58 -13.82
C GLU A 279 2.17 19.66 -14.84
N THR A 280 2.00 20.93 -14.47
CA THR A 280 2.39 22.06 -15.29
C THR A 280 3.90 22.09 -15.50
N LEU A 281 4.69 21.88 -14.43
CA LEU A 281 6.15 21.79 -14.50
C LEU A 281 6.63 20.69 -15.44
N ILE A 282 6.04 19.49 -15.36
CA ILE A 282 6.37 18.34 -16.20
C ILE A 282 6.04 18.63 -17.68
N LYS A 283 4.87 19.22 -17.97
CA LYS A 283 4.44 19.55 -19.33
C LYS A 283 5.36 20.61 -19.97
N LEU A 284 5.72 21.66 -19.24
CA LEU A 284 6.57 22.75 -19.75
C LEU A 284 8.02 22.33 -19.98
N GLY A 285 8.51 21.36 -19.22
CA GLY A 285 9.88 20.89 -19.31
C GLY A 285 10.16 20.00 -20.52
N ASP A 286 9.12 19.54 -21.23
CA ASP A 286 9.27 18.47 -22.22
C ASP A 286 10.14 18.89 -23.42
N ASP A 287 10.07 20.16 -23.81
CA ASP A 287 10.76 20.70 -24.98
C ASP A 287 12.15 21.32 -24.68
N LYS A 288 12.50 21.52 -23.40
CA LYS A 288 13.62 22.42 -23.01
C LYS A 288 14.80 21.76 -22.31
N PHE A 289 14.63 20.55 -21.77
CA PHE A 289 15.64 19.91 -20.92
C PHE A 289 16.02 18.52 -21.43
N SER A 290 17.30 18.16 -21.28
CA SER A 290 17.74 16.77 -21.46
C SER A 290 17.16 15.86 -20.37
N GLN A 291 17.11 14.55 -20.61
CA GLN A 291 16.53 13.58 -19.67
C GLN A 291 17.14 13.67 -18.26
N THR A 292 18.47 13.80 -18.16
CA THR A 292 19.18 13.91 -16.87
C THR A 292 18.85 15.22 -16.14
N GLN A 293 18.66 16.32 -16.88
CA GLN A 293 18.25 17.61 -16.30
C GLN A 293 16.79 17.56 -15.82
N LYS A 294 15.89 16.92 -16.59
CA LYS A 294 14.50 16.66 -16.17
C LYS A 294 14.45 15.86 -14.87
N GLU A 295 15.27 14.81 -14.75
CA GLU A 295 15.31 13.93 -13.56
C GLU A 295 15.73 14.67 -12.29
N ALA A 296 16.74 15.55 -12.37
CA ALA A 296 17.18 16.35 -11.24
C ALA A 296 16.18 17.49 -10.93
N ALA A 297 15.70 18.20 -11.96
CA ALA A 297 14.85 19.37 -11.80
C ALA A 297 13.45 19.03 -11.29
N PHE A 298 12.92 17.84 -11.60
CA PHE A 298 11.58 17.43 -11.19
C PHE A 298 11.58 16.58 -9.92
N LYS A 299 12.72 16.35 -9.26
CA LYS A 299 12.75 15.59 -8.02
C LYS A 299 11.92 16.32 -6.95
N ALA A 300 10.89 15.65 -6.45
CA ALA A 300 9.98 16.18 -5.44
C ALA A 300 10.29 15.58 -4.07
N ASN A 301 10.41 16.44 -3.06
CA ASN A 301 10.48 16.00 -1.66
C ASN A 301 9.10 15.56 -1.16
N LEU A 302 8.06 16.24 -1.64
CA LEU A 302 6.67 15.96 -1.34
C LEU A 302 5.82 16.27 -2.56
N LEU A 303 4.87 15.37 -2.81
CA LEU A 303 3.74 15.64 -3.68
C LEU A 303 2.45 15.36 -2.91
N ASP A 304 1.52 16.31 -2.91
CA ASP A 304 0.21 16.11 -2.29
C ASP A 304 -0.94 16.64 -3.15
N GLU A 305 -2.14 16.16 -2.83
CA GLU A 305 -3.39 16.54 -3.48
C GLU A 305 -4.52 16.41 -2.46
N LYS A 306 -5.44 17.37 -2.47
CA LYS A 306 -6.69 17.33 -1.71
C LYS A 306 -7.82 17.12 -2.69
N ILE A 307 -8.72 16.19 -2.37
CA ILE A 307 -9.91 15.93 -3.16
C ILE A 307 -11.10 15.99 -2.23
N ASP A 308 -12.04 16.88 -2.52
CA ASP A 308 -13.33 16.92 -1.84
C ASP A 308 -14.41 16.26 -2.71
N GLU A 309 -15.54 15.88 -2.10
CA GLU A 309 -16.72 15.34 -2.78
C GLU A 309 -16.49 14.00 -3.52
N ILE A 310 -16.10 12.97 -2.78
CA ILE A 310 -15.97 11.59 -3.30
C ILE A 310 -17.07 10.72 -2.72
N GLU A 311 -17.66 9.87 -3.55
CA GLU A 311 -18.61 8.85 -3.14
C GLU A 311 -17.99 7.44 -3.16
N PHE A 312 -18.25 6.68 -2.10
CA PHE A 312 -17.77 5.30 -1.94
C PHE A 312 -18.92 4.30 -1.83
N GLY A 313 -18.85 3.23 -2.63
CA GLY A 313 -19.83 2.14 -2.65
C GLY A 313 -20.98 2.36 -3.65
N SER A 314 -21.62 1.27 -4.07
CA SER A 314 -22.67 1.30 -5.10
C SER A 314 -24.10 1.29 -4.55
N LYS A 315 -24.30 0.78 -3.33
CA LYS A 315 -25.57 0.79 -2.60
C LYS A 315 -25.37 1.61 -1.33
N ASN A 316 -26.10 2.72 -1.19
CA ASN A 316 -25.90 3.74 -0.15
C ASN A 316 -24.47 4.31 -0.18
N PRO A 317 -24.15 5.15 -1.18
CA PRO A 317 -22.84 5.76 -1.30
C PRO A 317 -22.55 6.67 -0.10
N LEU A 318 -21.34 6.58 0.42
CA LEU A 318 -20.86 7.44 1.50
C LEU A 318 -20.09 8.62 0.92
N SER A 319 -20.45 9.83 1.33
CA SER A 319 -19.69 11.04 0.99
C SER A 319 -18.43 11.14 1.83
N ALA A 320 -17.33 11.50 1.19
CA ALA A 320 -16.02 11.58 1.81
C ALA A 320 -15.10 12.58 1.08
N ARG A 321 -13.99 12.90 1.74
CA ARG A 321 -12.88 13.66 1.17
C ARG A 321 -11.58 12.89 1.38
N ILE A 322 -10.58 13.14 0.54
CA ILE A 322 -9.30 12.44 0.57
C ILE A 322 -8.15 13.44 0.58
N LEU A 323 -7.16 13.20 1.43
CA LEU A 323 -5.82 13.78 1.33
C LEU A 323 -4.86 12.69 0.83
N ILE A 324 -4.21 12.95 -0.31
CA ILE A 324 -3.18 12.08 -0.87
C ILE A 324 -1.85 12.78 -0.68
N SER A 325 -0.85 12.09 -0.17
CA SER A 325 0.51 12.60 -0.02
C SER A 325 1.51 11.52 -0.40
N ALA A 326 2.65 11.95 -0.90
CA ALA A 326 3.67 11.08 -1.48
C ALA A 326 5.04 11.63 -1.12
N THR A 327 5.84 10.82 -0.44
CA THR A 327 7.18 11.21 -0.02
C THR A 327 8.07 9.99 0.13
N SER A 328 9.40 10.16 0.12
CA SER A 328 10.33 9.05 0.32
C SER A 328 10.15 8.42 1.70
N LYS A 329 10.24 7.07 1.78
CA LYS A 329 10.26 6.33 3.05
C LYS A 329 11.34 6.87 4.01
N ASN A 330 12.46 7.37 3.47
CA ASN A 330 13.54 7.96 4.24
C ASN A 330 13.08 9.15 5.09
N PHE A 331 12.21 10.02 4.56
CA PHE A 331 11.72 11.18 5.32
C PHE A 331 10.79 10.76 6.46
N ILE A 332 9.92 9.78 6.24
CA ILE A 332 9.06 9.21 7.29
C ILE A 332 9.90 8.49 8.36
N ASN A 333 10.89 7.68 7.95
CA ASN A 333 11.77 6.98 8.87
C ASN A 333 12.57 7.93 9.76
N LYS A 334 13.19 8.98 9.16
CA LYS A 334 13.87 10.05 9.89
C LYS A 334 12.93 10.79 10.84
N PHE A 335 11.64 10.90 10.51
CA PHE A 335 10.66 11.46 11.44
C PHE A 335 10.42 10.53 12.63
N ASN A 336 10.18 9.24 12.35
CA ASN A 336 9.94 8.22 13.38
C ASN A 336 11.12 8.01 14.33
N GLU A 337 12.36 8.29 13.90
CA GLU A 337 13.55 8.28 14.79
C GLU A 337 13.37 9.15 16.05
N ARG A 338 12.53 10.18 15.98
CA ARG A 338 12.22 11.09 17.11
C ARG A 338 11.30 10.47 18.17
N PHE A 339 10.66 9.33 17.88
CA PHE A 339 9.79 8.66 18.85
C PHE A 339 10.56 7.80 19.84
N HIS A 340 11.82 7.47 19.52
CA HIS A 340 12.69 6.73 20.42
C HIS A 340 13.36 7.70 21.41
N ASN A 341 13.31 7.37 22.70
CA ASN A 341 14.11 8.02 23.74
C ASN A 341 15.08 6.99 24.33
N ASN A 342 16.24 7.42 24.82
CA ASN A 342 17.39 6.56 25.18
C ASN A 342 17.07 5.37 26.11
N ASP A 343 15.96 5.39 26.85
CA ASP A 343 15.56 4.32 27.79
C ASP A 343 14.21 3.65 27.45
N ILE A 344 13.46 4.14 26.45
CA ILE A 344 12.11 3.65 26.11
C ILE A 344 11.93 3.69 24.59
N SER A 345 11.97 2.52 23.95
CA SER A 345 11.50 2.37 22.56
C SER A 345 9.99 2.20 22.56
N THR A 346 9.29 3.09 21.86
CA THR A 346 7.85 2.97 21.63
C THR A 346 7.63 2.25 20.29
N ASP A 347 6.79 1.21 20.23
CA ASP A 347 6.42 0.54 18.97
C ASP A 347 5.55 1.42 18.03
N PHE A 348 5.29 2.66 18.41
CA PHE A 348 4.55 3.62 17.61
C PHE A 348 5.39 4.13 16.44
N LYS A 349 4.79 4.12 15.24
CA LYS A 349 5.36 4.66 14.02
C LYS A 349 4.30 5.28 13.12
N ILE A 350 4.68 6.31 12.38
CA ILE A 350 3.91 6.82 11.25
C ILE A 350 4.33 6.05 10.00
N GLU A 351 3.36 5.59 9.22
CA GLU A 351 3.62 4.78 8.04
C GLU A 351 2.82 5.27 6.82
N HIS A 352 3.32 4.89 5.65
CA HIS A 352 2.55 4.98 4.41
C HIS A 352 1.36 4.01 4.44
N GLY A 353 0.42 4.22 3.54
CA GLY A 353 -0.82 3.44 3.49
C GLY A 353 -2.07 4.29 3.37
N CYS A 354 -3.20 3.62 3.29
CA CYS A 354 -4.54 4.18 3.31
C CYS A 354 -5.10 4.14 4.73
N TRP A 355 -5.48 5.29 5.28
CA TRP A 355 -5.90 5.49 6.66
C TRP A 355 -7.30 6.09 6.74
N LEU A 356 -8.04 5.75 7.79
CA LEU A 356 -9.42 6.20 7.99
C LEU A 356 -9.53 7.41 8.94
N ALA A 357 -10.41 8.32 8.57
CA ALA A 357 -11.00 9.35 9.41
C ALA A 357 -12.53 9.34 9.26
N ILE A 358 -13.22 9.79 10.31
CA ILE A 358 -14.69 9.87 10.35
C ILE A 358 -15.08 11.24 10.88
N ASN A 359 -15.91 11.97 10.14
CA ASN A 359 -16.38 13.31 10.48
C ASN A 359 -15.23 14.28 10.83
N GLY A 360 -14.10 14.17 10.14
CA GLY A 360 -12.90 14.95 10.38
C GLY A 360 -11.97 14.38 11.45
N MET A 361 -12.40 13.42 12.26
CA MET A 361 -11.55 12.83 13.30
C MET A 361 -10.74 11.65 12.74
N PRO A 362 -9.41 11.69 12.79
CA PRO A 362 -8.58 10.55 12.40
C PRO A 362 -8.70 9.43 13.44
N THR A 363 -8.90 8.19 12.98
CA THR A 363 -9.12 7.03 13.88
C THR A 363 -7.86 6.21 14.11
N GLY A 364 -6.87 6.34 13.22
CA GLY A 364 -5.68 5.51 13.22
C GLY A 364 -5.84 4.14 12.57
N ILE A 365 -6.99 3.86 11.99
CA ILE A 365 -7.24 2.55 11.36
C ILE A 365 -6.62 2.55 9.96
N CYS A 366 -5.69 1.62 9.75
CA CYS A 366 -5.14 1.36 8.42
C CYS A 366 -6.15 0.51 7.63
N ILE A 367 -6.62 1.05 6.51
CA ILE A 367 -7.48 0.34 5.56
C ILE A 367 -6.63 -0.58 4.69
N HIS A 368 -5.47 -0.09 4.24
CA HIS A 368 -4.56 -0.84 3.38
C HIS A 368 -3.13 -0.29 3.48
N PRO A 369 -2.10 -1.08 3.81
CA PRO A 369 -0.74 -0.59 4.03
C PRO A 369 0.05 -0.26 2.74
N PHE A 370 -0.42 -0.75 1.59
CA PHE A 370 0.20 -0.62 0.24
C PHE A 370 1.49 -1.42 0.02
N ASP A 371 1.88 -2.29 0.95
CA ASP A 371 3.11 -3.09 0.83
C ASP A 371 3.14 -3.99 -0.42
N ASP A 372 2.01 -4.58 -0.79
CA ASP A 372 1.88 -5.45 -1.97
C ASP A 372 1.54 -4.69 -3.26
N SER A 373 1.67 -3.36 -3.27
CA SER A 373 1.20 -2.51 -4.37
C SER A 373 2.28 -1.57 -4.91
N ASN A 374 2.11 -1.17 -6.18
CA ASN A 374 2.93 -0.12 -6.79
C ASN A 374 2.66 1.29 -6.22
N TYR A 375 1.77 1.40 -5.22
CA TYR A 375 1.38 2.64 -4.56
C TYR A 375 2.10 2.86 -3.22
N SER A 376 3.14 2.12 -2.89
CA SER A 376 4.15 2.62 -1.94
C SER A 376 5.04 3.65 -2.66
N PRO A 377 5.39 4.83 -2.10
CA PRO A 377 5.19 5.31 -0.73
C PRO A 377 4.09 6.39 -0.62
N TYR A 378 2.86 6.09 -1.06
CA TYR A 378 1.73 7.01 -0.89
C TYR A 378 1.10 6.86 0.50
N THR A 379 0.75 7.98 1.11
CA THR A 379 -0.10 8.06 2.30
C THR A 379 -1.42 8.68 1.87
N VAL A 380 -2.51 7.94 2.01
CA VAL A 380 -3.87 8.37 1.68
C VAL A 380 -4.68 8.41 2.97
N LEU A 381 -5.32 9.53 3.25
CA LEU A 381 -6.23 9.67 4.38
C LEU A 381 -7.64 9.91 3.85
N VAL A 382 -8.54 8.98 4.14
CA VAL A 382 -9.94 9.00 3.69
C VAL A 382 -10.83 9.42 4.87
N ASP A 383 -11.50 10.55 4.73
CA ASP A 383 -12.40 11.09 5.74
C ASP A 383 -13.86 10.97 5.30
N ILE A 384 -14.61 10.09 5.97
CA ILE A 384 -16.03 9.87 5.70
C ILE A 384 -16.84 10.96 6.40
N LYS A 385 -17.58 11.77 5.64
CA LYS A 385 -18.43 12.86 6.15
C LYS A 385 -19.89 12.44 6.43
N ASP A 386 -20.30 11.31 5.88
CA ASP A 386 -21.68 10.86 6.02
C ASP A 386 -21.93 10.24 7.41
N ASN A 387 -22.88 10.82 8.15
CA ASN A 387 -23.31 10.32 9.45
C ASN A 387 -23.95 8.92 9.40
N SER A 388 -24.39 8.44 8.24
CA SER A 388 -24.93 7.09 8.08
C SER A 388 -23.93 6.00 8.47
N ILE A 389 -22.62 6.27 8.31
CA ILE A 389 -21.53 5.35 8.69
C ILE A 389 -21.60 4.92 10.16
N ARG A 390 -22.20 5.74 11.02
CA ARG A 390 -22.39 5.47 12.44
C ARG A 390 -23.14 4.16 12.69
N THR A 391 -24.05 3.79 11.79
CA THR A 391 -24.83 2.55 11.91
C THR A 391 -24.04 1.29 11.57
N GLU A 392 -22.87 1.46 10.95
CA GLU A 392 -21.98 0.37 10.51
C GLU A 392 -20.72 0.26 11.38
N LEU A 393 -20.54 1.19 12.32
CA LEU A 393 -19.49 1.11 13.34
C LEU A 393 -19.86 0.02 14.35
N ASP A 394 -18.92 -0.89 14.59
CA ASP A 394 -19.12 -1.94 15.59
C ASP A 394 -19.14 -1.33 17.01
N SER A 395 -19.77 -2.02 17.96
CA SER A 395 -20.23 -1.50 19.27
C SER A 395 -19.11 -1.03 20.21
N GLY A 396 -17.85 -1.20 19.84
CA GLY A 396 -16.67 -0.58 20.47
C GLY A 396 -15.58 -0.21 19.47
N ARG A 397 -15.88 -0.21 18.16
CA ARG A 397 -14.89 0.05 17.10
C ARG A 397 -15.16 1.40 16.46
N LYS A 398 -14.08 2.15 16.26
CA LYS A 398 -13.98 3.21 15.23
C LYS A 398 -13.76 2.62 13.83
N GLY A 399 -13.82 1.29 13.72
CA GLY A 399 -13.57 0.52 12.51
C GLY A 399 -14.85 0.16 11.77
N ILE A 400 -14.79 0.29 10.45
CA ILE A 400 -15.84 -0.08 9.50
C ILE A 400 -15.73 -1.58 9.13
N SER A 401 -16.80 -2.16 8.60
CA SER A 401 -16.79 -3.57 8.19
C SER A 401 -15.69 -3.87 7.15
N PRO A 402 -15.13 -5.10 7.09
CA PRO A 402 -14.17 -5.47 6.04
C PRO A 402 -14.70 -5.24 4.62
N TYR A 403 -16.01 -5.40 4.43
CA TYR A 403 -16.68 -5.08 3.17
C TYR A 403 -16.54 -3.59 2.81
N ARG A 404 -16.79 -2.68 3.77
CA ARG A 404 -16.60 -1.23 3.57
C ARG A 404 -15.13 -0.87 3.39
N MET A 405 -14.22 -1.46 4.16
CA MET A 405 -12.77 -1.26 3.98
C MET A 405 -12.35 -1.58 2.55
N LYS A 406 -12.83 -2.71 2.01
CA LYS A 406 -12.58 -3.10 0.62
C LYS A 406 -13.15 -2.10 -0.38
N GLN A 407 -14.40 -1.66 -0.22
CA GLN A 407 -14.99 -0.64 -1.11
C GLN A 407 -14.18 0.66 -1.12
N ILE A 408 -13.72 1.13 0.04
CA ILE A 408 -12.89 2.32 0.14
C ILE A 408 -11.55 2.09 -0.54
N SER A 409 -10.87 0.97 -0.26
CA SER A 409 -9.59 0.63 -0.86
C SER A 409 -9.67 0.51 -2.38
N ASP A 410 -10.69 -0.17 -2.91
CA ASP A 410 -10.90 -0.33 -4.36
C ASP A 410 -11.06 1.02 -5.04
N LYS A 411 -11.85 1.93 -4.45
CA LYS A 411 -12.05 3.28 -4.99
C LYS A 411 -10.81 4.16 -4.84
N VAL A 412 -10.04 4.03 -3.77
CA VAL A 412 -8.73 4.68 -3.63
C VAL A 412 -7.78 4.20 -4.73
N PHE A 413 -7.72 2.90 -5.01
CA PHE A 413 -6.89 2.38 -6.11
C PHE A 413 -7.36 2.86 -7.48
N GLU A 414 -8.67 2.95 -7.71
CA GLU A 414 -9.25 3.56 -8.91
C GLU A 414 -8.79 5.01 -9.06
N ILE A 415 -8.93 5.84 -8.02
CA ILE A 415 -8.50 7.24 -8.04
C ILE A 415 -6.99 7.36 -8.29
N LEU A 416 -6.17 6.56 -7.61
CA LEU A 416 -4.72 6.58 -7.78
C LEU A 416 -4.32 6.15 -9.21
N LYS A 417 -5.04 5.20 -9.81
CA LYS A 417 -4.84 4.75 -11.19
C LYS A 417 -5.27 5.83 -12.19
N ASP A 418 -6.47 6.37 -12.04
CA ASP A 418 -7.06 7.35 -12.96
C ASP A 418 -6.27 8.65 -12.98
N ARG A 419 -5.76 9.08 -11.81
CA ARG A 419 -4.87 10.23 -11.67
C ARG A 419 -3.39 9.89 -11.94
N ASN A 420 -3.13 8.65 -12.39
CA ASN A 420 -1.84 8.14 -12.81
C ASN A 420 -0.72 8.36 -11.78
N TYR A 421 -1.00 8.11 -10.50
CA TYR A 421 -0.03 8.37 -9.42
C TYR A 421 1.27 7.57 -9.57
N ILE A 422 1.20 6.35 -10.11
CA ILE A 422 2.37 5.50 -10.39
C ILE A 422 3.44 6.24 -11.21
N LYS A 423 3.03 7.09 -12.15
CA LYS A 423 3.90 7.94 -12.98
C LYS A 423 4.78 8.90 -12.17
N TYR A 424 4.28 9.39 -11.03
CA TYR A 424 4.97 10.37 -10.20
C TYR A 424 5.91 9.73 -9.18
N ARG A 425 5.77 8.43 -8.92
CA ARG A 425 6.54 7.69 -7.91
C ARG A 425 8.06 7.83 -8.10
N ARG A 426 8.54 7.75 -9.35
CA ARG A 426 9.97 7.86 -9.67
C ARG A 426 10.61 9.18 -9.26
N TYR A 427 9.82 10.26 -9.20
CA TYR A 427 10.32 11.58 -8.82
C TYR A 427 10.40 11.78 -7.31
N ILE A 428 9.88 10.83 -6.55
CA ILE A 428 9.78 10.89 -5.09
C ILE A 428 10.72 9.87 -4.46
N VAL A 429 10.70 8.63 -4.96
CA VAL A 429 11.52 7.53 -4.41
C VAL A 429 12.97 7.65 -4.90
N GLU A 430 13.92 7.63 -3.97
CA GLU A 430 15.35 7.47 -4.30
C GLU A 430 15.60 6.00 -4.70
N GLY A 431 16.25 5.78 -5.85
CA GLY A 431 16.63 4.43 -6.28
C GLY A 431 15.51 3.58 -6.91
N ASP A 432 14.39 4.17 -7.34
CA ASP A 432 13.41 3.42 -8.14
C ASP A 432 14.09 2.83 -9.37
N THR A 433 13.91 1.52 -9.58
CA THR A 433 14.36 0.87 -10.82
C THR A 433 13.59 1.58 -11.94
N ARG A 434 14.33 2.29 -12.78
CA ARG A 434 13.79 3.08 -13.91
C ARG A 434 13.12 2.14 -14.90
N THR A 435 11.92 1.69 -14.58
CA THR A 435 11.11 0.91 -15.49
C THR A 435 10.54 1.87 -16.52
N ARG A 436 10.53 1.49 -17.79
CA ARG A 436 9.93 2.29 -18.88
C ARG A 436 8.46 2.64 -18.58
N ILE A 437 7.79 1.82 -17.78
CA ILE A 437 6.39 2.00 -17.33
C ILE A 437 6.24 3.17 -16.34
N SER A 438 7.25 3.41 -15.50
CA SER A 438 7.24 4.54 -14.56
C SER A 438 7.53 5.88 -15.23
N ASP A 439 7.88 5.89 -16.52
CA ASP A 439 8.22 7.10 -17.25
C ASP A 439 6.96 7.82 -17.78
N PRO A 440 6.54 8.97 -17.20
CA PRO A 440 5.54 9.87 -17.76
C PRO A 440 5.63 10.21 -19.23
N PHE A 441 6.81 10.14 -19.84
CA PHE A 441 7.08 10.52 -21.22
C PHE A 441 7.27 9.29 -22.12
N TYR A 442 7.19 8.07 -21.57
CA TYR A 442 7.24 6.87 -22.40
C TYR A 442 5.89 6.65 -23.05
N ILE A 443 5.80 7.04 -24.33
CA ILE A 443 4.68 6.72 -25.20
C ILE A 443 5.08 5.49 -26.02
N PRO A 444 4.60 4.28 -25.69
CA PRO A 444 5.07 3.05 -26.32
C PRO A 444 4.92 3.06 -27.85
N TYR A 445 3.80 3.62 -28.30
CA TYR A 445 3.45 3.70 -29.73
C TYR A 445 4.45 4.55 -30.53
N GLU A 446 4.81 5.73 -30.01
CA GLU A 446 5.80 6.61 -30.64
C GLU A 446 7.18 5.95 -30.68
N LYS A 447 7.61 5.34 -29.57
CA LYS A 447 8.91 4.67 -29.50
C LYS A 447 9.03 3.49 -30.47
N LEU A 448 7.96 2.72 -30.67
CA LEU A 448 7.93 1.64 -31.65
C LEU A 448 7.88 2.17 -33.08
N ASN A 449 7.13 3.24 -33.35
CA ASN A 449 7.10 3.88 -34.67
C ASN A 449 8.44 4.52 -35.04
N ASP A 450 9.19 5.05 -34.08
CA ASP A 450 10.53 5.56 -34.32
C ASP A 450 11.47 4.43 -34.79
N LYS A 451 11.44 3.26 -34.13
CA LYS A 451 12.19 2.08 -34.59
C LYS A 451 11.73 1.60 -35.98
N LEU A 452 10.43 1.68 -36.28
CA LEU A 452 9.90 1.28 -37.59
C LEU A 452 10.51 2.07 -38.75
N LYS A 453 10.96 3.32 -38.53
CA LYS A 453 11.62 4.16 -39.56
C LYS A 453 12.92 3.54 -40.10
N GLU A 454 13.56 2.67 -39.32
CA GLU A 454 14.77 1.93 -39.71
C GLU A 454 14.46 0.72 -40.62
N LYS A 455 13.18 0.40 -40.83
CA LYS A 455 12.75 -0.73 -41.65
C LYS A 455 12.14 -0.27 -42.97
N ARG A 456 12.07 -1.20 -43.92
CA ARG A 456 11.34 -1.07 -45.19
C ARG A 456 10.43 -2.26 -45.41
N TYR A 457 9.37 -2.00 -46.15
CA TYR A 457 8.44 -3.03 -46.59
C TYR A 457 9.05 -3.84 -47.74
N PHE A 458 9.05 -5.16 -47.59
CA PHE A 458 9.54 -6.15 -48.55
C PHE A 458 8.38 -7.06 -48.96
N GLU A 459 7.97 -6.97 -50.22
CA GLU A 459 6.90 -7.80 -50.74
C GLU A 459 7.39 -9.24 -50.94
N SER A 460 6.85 -10.16 -50.13
CA SER A 460 7.17 -11.58 -50.18
C SER A 460 5.98 -12.39 -49.67
N SER A 461 6.06 -13.72 -49.79
CA SER A 461 5.09 -14.63 -49.20
C SER A 461 5.24 -14.76 -47.67
N LEU A 462 6.18 -14.04 -47.06
CA LEU A 462 6.40 -14.01 -45.62
C LEU A 462 5.43 -13.05 -44.91
N THR A 463 5.14 -13.34 -43.64
CA THR A 463 4.41 -12.52 -42.68
C THR A 463 5.30 -11.39 -42.20
N GLN A 464 6.59 -11.66 -41.95
CA GLN A 464 7.55 -10.61 -41.61
C GLN A 464 7.98 -9.79 -42.84
N LYS A 465 7.13 -8.83 -43.23
CA LYS A 465 7.35 -7.97 -44.40
C LYS A 465 8.20 -6.73 -44.14
N TYR A 466 8.46 -6.37 -42.89
CA TYR A 466 9.30 -5.20 -42.56
C TYR A 466 10.71 -5.66 -42.16
N LEU A 467 11.70 -5.32 -42.97
CA LEU A 467 13.10 -5.73 -42.83
C LEU A 467 14.02 -4.49 -42.85
N PRO A 468 15.23 -4.54 -42.27
CA PRO A 468 15.84 -5.70 -41.60
C PRO A 468 15.31 -5.92 -40.17
N PRO A 469 15.49 -7.13 -39.59
CA PRO A 469 15.33 -7.38 -38.16
C PRO A 469 16.19 -6.41 -37.33
N LEU A 470 15.58 -5.76 -36.34
CA LEU A 470 16.32 -4.83 -35.45
C LEU A 470 16.73 -5.47 -34.13
N GLU A 471 16.12 -6.59 -33.76
CA GLU A 471 16.39 -7.30 -32.50
C GLU A 471 16.48 -8.80 -32.77
N GLU A 472 17.14 -9.54 -31.87
CA GLU A 472 17.32 -10.99 -31.96
C GLU A 472 15.97 -11.75 -32.07
N GLN A 473 14.94 -11.27 -31.36
CA GLN A 473 13.60 -11.87 -31.39
C GLN A 473 12.96 -11.81 -32.78
N GLU A 474 13.32 -10.82 -33.60
CA GLU A 474 12.85 -10.73 -34.98
C GLU A 474 13.60 -11.68 -35.92
N VAL A 475 14.86 -12.03 -35.62
CA VAL A 475 15.62 -13.06 -36.33
C VAL A 475 15.04 -14.44 -36.03
N LEU A 476 14.77 -14.72 -34.75
CA LEU A 476 14.08 -15.92 -34.29
C LEU A 476 12.72 -16.07 -35.00
N GLY A 477 11.90 -15.03 -34.99
CA GLY A 477 10.59 -15.01 -35.66
C GLY A 477 10.68 -15.34 -37.15
N LEU A 478 11.62 -14.72 -37.86
CA LEU A 478 11.86 -14.96 -39.27
C LEU A 478 12.31 -16.39 -39.55
N PHE A 479 13.25 -16.93 -38.78
CA PHE A 479 13.72 -18.31 -38.94
C PHE A 479 12.60 -19.33 -38.75
N ILE A 480 11.80 -19.18 -37.67
CA ILE A 480 10.64 -20.04 -37.41
C ILE A 480 9.66 -19.99 -38.58
N GLU A 481 9.41 -18.80 -39.13
CA GLU A 481 8.51 -18.65 -40.26
C GLU A 481 9.02 -19.39 -41.51
N ILE A 482 10.31 -19.24 -41.84
CA ILE A 482 10.95 -19.89 -42.99
C ILE A 482 10.93 -21.42 -42.83
N VAL A 483 11.18 -21.93 -41.62
CA VAL A 483 11.08 -23.36 -41.30
C VAL A 483 9.63 -23.84 -41.41
N ALA A 484 8.65 -23.10 -40.88
CA ALA A 484 7.23 -23.47 -40.93
C ALA A 484 6.67 -23.49 -42.35
N LYS A 485 7.19 -22.65 -43.25
CA LYS A 485 6.89 -22.67 -44.69
C LYS A 485 7.65 -23.75 -45.47
N ASN A 486 8.44 -24.59 -44.78
CA ASN A 486 9.26 -25.65 -45.36
C ASN A 486 10.30 -25.15 -46.38
N LEU A 487 10.74 -23.90 -46.23
CA LEU A 487 11.79 -23.29 -47.05
C LEU A 487 13.19 -23.61 -46.50
N LEU A 488 13.30 -23.74 -45.17
CA LEU A 488 14.43 -24.38 -44.49
C LEU A 488 13.97 -25.73 -43.94
N LYS A 489 14.64 -26.80 -44.38
CA LYS A 489 14.16 -28.17 -44.21
C LYS A 489 14.88 -28.92 -43.09
N GLY A 490 14.13 -29.80 -42.43
CA GLY A 490 14.65 -30.74 -41.43
C GLY A 490 14.76 -30.19 -40.01
N TYR A 491 14.25 -28.99 -39.73
CA TYR A 491 14.26 -28.40 -38.39
C TYR A 491 12.90 -28.60 -37.71
N GLU A 492 12.84 -29.47 -36.71
CA GLU A 492 11.63 -29.66 -35.88
C GLU A 492 11.84 -28.96 -34.54
N LEU A 493 11.09 -27.88 -34.28
CA LEU A 493 11.19 -27.12 -33.04
C LEU A 493 10.73 -27.97 -31.85
N LYS A 494 11.60 -28.16 -30.83
CA LYS A 494 11.22 -28.79 -29.55
C LYS A 494 10.89 -27.75 -28.49
N ILE A 495 11.77 -26.78 -28.25
CA ILE A 495 11.56 -25.73 -27.25
C ILE A 495 12.35 -24.45 -27.58
N LEU A 496 11.76 -23.30 -27.23
CA LEU A 496 12.42 -21.99 -27.20
C LEU A 496 12.46 -21.48 -25.76
N SER A 497 13.54 -20.83 -25.36
CA SER A 497 13.69 -20.21 -24.04
C SER A 497 14.21 -18.79 -24.12
N GLY A 498 13.61 -17.90 -23.33
CA GLY A 498 14.14 -16.54 -23.10
C GLY A 498 14.90 -16.35 -21.79
N TYR A 499 15.05 -17.42 -20.99
CA TYR A 499 15.65 -17.34 -19.64
C TYR A 499 16.79 -18.35 -19.42
N GLN A 500 16.86 -19.40 -20.24
CA GLN A 500 17.93 -20.38 -20.19
C GLN A 500 19.17 -19.87 -20.93
N VAL A 501 20.29 -20.59 -20.78
CA VAL A 501 21.59 -20.17 -21.36
C VAL A 501 21.58 -20.17 -22.89
N TYR A 502 20.85 -21.10 -23.53
CA TYR A 502 20.72 -21.22 -24.99
C TYR A 502 19.27 -21.06 -25.41
N ASP A 503 19.07 -20.55 -26.63
CA ASP A 503 17.77 -20.02 -27.04
C ASP A 503 16.81 -21.11 -27.55
N GLY A 504 17.30 -22.11 -28.29
CA GLY A 504 16.44 -23.12 -28.91
C GLY A 504 17.02 -24.54 -28.98
N LEU A 505 16.19 -25.53 -28.67
CA LEU A 505 16.46 -26.95 -28.93
C LEU A 505 15.56 -27.43 -30.07
N TYR A 506 16.18 -28.07 -31.05
CA TYR A 506 15.50 -28.61 -32.22
C TYR A 506 15.89 -30.07 -32.42
N TYR A 507 14.97 -30.85 -32.96
CA TYR A 507 15.30 -32.13 -33.54
C TYR A 507 15.55 -31.92 -35.03
N TYR A 508 16.80 -32.12 -35.44
CA TYR A 508 17.16 -32.12 -36.85
C TYR A 508 16.82 -33.49 -37.43
N ASN A 509 15.98 -33.53 -38.46
CA ASN A 509 15.53 -34.75 -39.12
C ASN A 509 15.34 -34.49 -40.62
N LEU A 510 16.33 -34.91 -41.42
CA LEU A 510 16.28 -34.77 -42.86
C LEU A 510 16.52 -36.14 -43.54
N THR A 511 15.58 -36.56 -44.37
CA THR A 511 15.66 -37.83 -45.12
C THR A 511 16.04 -37.55 -46.57
N GLU A 512 16.91 -38.40 -47.14
CA GLU A 512 17.41 -38.28 -48.50
C GLU A 512 16.29 -38.19 -49.54
N SER A 513 16.26 -37.09 -50.30
CA SER A 513 15.30 -36.85 -51.40
C SER A 513 15.89 -35.91 -52.45
N GLN A 514 15.30 -35.88 -53.66
CA GLN A 514 15.84 -35.04 -54.75
C GLN A 514 15.76 -33.54 -54.45
N ASP A 515 14.74 -33.09 -53.74
CA ASP A 515 14.45 -31.68 -53.45
C ASP A 515 15.29 -31.09 -52.31
N ILE A 516 16.16 -31.89 -51.67
CA ILE A 516 17.07 -31.42 -50.62
C ILE A 516 18.53 -31.34 -51.08
N TYR A 517 18.84 -31.84 -52.29
CA TYR A 517 20.21 -31.84 -52.77
C TYR A 517 20.66 -30.44 -53.17
N TYR A 518 21.93 -30.18 -52.89
CA TYR A 518 22.60 -28.99 -53.40
C TYR A 518 22.64 -29.03 -54.94
N SER A 519 22.17 -27.94 -55.56
CA SER A 519 22.23 -27.72 -57.01
C SER A 519 22.25 -26.22 -57.30
N ASN A 520 22.37 -25.83 -58.58
CA ASN A 520 22.27 -24.42 -58.97
C ASN A 520 20.91 -23.80 -58.59
N ASP A 521 19.85 -24.61 -58.62
CA ASP A 521 18.48 -24.21 -58.28
C ASP A 521 18.19 -24.32 -56.78
N ASN A 522 18.90 -25.20 -56.07
CA ASN A 522 18.81 -25.35 -54.62
C ASN A 522 20.16 -25.09 -53.95
N GLN A 523 20.50 -23.81 -53.87
CA GLN A 523 21.71 -23.37 -53.21
C GLN A 523 21.67 -23.51 -51.68
N LEU A 524 20.59 -23.99 -51.06
CA LEU A 524 20.53 -24.26 -49.61
C LEU A 524 20.63 -25.76 -49.29
N GLY A 525 20.69 -26.60 -50.33
CA GLY A 525 20.69 -28.05 -50.19
C GLY A 525 21.99 -28.65 -49.63
N ILE A 526 21.93 -29.96 -49.39
CA ILE A 526 23.04 -30.77 -48.88
C ILE A 526 23.65 -31.58 -50.04
N HIS A 527 24.98 -31.70 -50.07
CA HIS A 527 25.64 -32.47 -51.11
C HIS A 527 25.33 -33.96 -51.00
N LYS A 528 25.06 -34.63 -52.13
CA LYS A 528 24.62 -36.04 -52.16
C LYS A 528 25.56 -37.01 -51.42
N THR A 529 26.87 -36.75 -51.45
CA THR A 529 27.87 -37.61 -50.78
C THR A 529 27.73 -37.63 -49.26
N ILE A 530 27.08 -36.64 -48.65
CA ILE A 530 26.84 -36.61 -47.21
C ILE A 530 25.93 -37.77 -46.79
N PHE A 531 24.86 -38.03 -47.54
CA PHE A 531 23.96 -39.16 -47.27
C PHE A 531 24.63 -40.51 -47.51
N THR A 532 25.60 -40.58 -48.44
CA THR A 532 26.43 -41.77 -48.59
C THR A 532 27.32 -42.03 -47.36
N ASN A 533 27.84 -40.97 -46.74
CA ASN A 533 28.78 -41.07 -45.62
C ASN A 533 28.09 -41.24 -44.26
N TYR A 534 26.91 -40.65 -44.06
CA TYR A 534 26.21 -40.59 -42.77
C TYR A 534 24.88 -41.37 -42.75
N GLY A 535 24.50 -41.99 -43.88
CA GLY A 535 23.25 -42.73 -44.04
C GLY A 535 22.14 -41.92 -44.71
N SER A 536 21.06 -42.59 -45.12
CA SER A 536 19.93 -42.00 -45.86
C SER A 536 19.06 -41.03 -45.04
N SER A 537 19.37 -40.83 -43.76
CA SER A 537 18.71 -39.83 -42.92
C SER A 537 19.68 -39.22 -41.92
N LEU A 538 19.65 -37.90 -41.79
CA LEU A 538 20.41 -37.13 -40.82
C LEU A 538 19.48 -36.81 -39.64
N ARG A 539 19.81 -37.34 -38.45
CA ARG A 539 18.99 -37.22 -37.24
C ARG A 539 19.85 -36.83 -36.05
N LYS A 540 19.55 -35.69 -35.42
CA LYS A 540 20.29 -35.22 -34.24
C LYS A 540 19.49 -34.18 -33.46
N ASP A 541 19.53 -34.23 -32.13
CA ASP A 541 19.13 -33.09 -31.31
C ASP A 541 20.20 -32.01 -31.38
N ILE A 542 19.79 -30.81 -31.80
CA ILE A 542 20.69 -29.68 -32.04
C ILE A 542 20.30 -28.47 -31.21
N LEU A 543 21.30 -27.78 -30.70
CA LEU A 543 21.17 -26.48 -30.04
C LEU A 543 21.39 -25.35 -31.06
N ILE A 544 20.37 -24.52 -31.20
CA ILE A 544 20.40 -23.33 -32.07
C ILE A 544 20.44 -22.09 -31.19
N GLU A 545 21.39 -21.22 -31.51
CA GLU A 545 21.56 -19.90 -30.92
C GLU A 545 21.16 -18.84 -31.95
N PHE A 546 20.47 -17.79 -31.51
CA PHE A 546 20.08 -16.68 -32.38
C PHE A 546 20.86 -15.42 -32.01
N LYS A 547 21.29 -14.67 -33.03
CA LYS A 547 21.85 -13.33 -32.85
C LYS A 547 21.33 -12.39 -33.92
N ARG A 548 21.34 -11.08 -33.64
CA ARG A 548 21.13 -10.09 -34.70
C ARG A 548 22.28 -10.19 -35.70
N ASN A 549 23.52 -9.95 -35.26
CA ASN A 549 24.70 -10.07 -36.11
C ASN A 549 25.70 -11.08 -35.54
N LEU A 550 26.57 -11.62 -36.38
CA LEU A 550 27.62 -12.57 -35.94
C LEU A 550 28.47 -12.01 -34.79
N GLN A 551 28.81 -10.72 -34.82
CA GLN A 551 29.66 -10.10 -33.78
C GLN A 551 29.03 -10.14 -32.38
N ASP A 552 27.69 -10.21 -32.29
CA ASP A 552 26.96 -10.15 -31.03
C ASP A 552 27.12 -11.43 -30.19
N ILE A 553 27.66 -12.52 -30.75
CA ILE A 553 27.95 -13.75 -29.99
C ILE A 553 29.24 -13.66 -29.15
N TYR A 554 30.21 -12.84 -29.56
CA TYR A 554 31.52 -12.78 -28.89
C TYR A 554 31.46 -12.24 -27.47
N PRO A 555 30.68 -11.19 -27.14
CA PRO A 555 30.52 -10.77 -25.75
C PRO A 555 29.98 -11.90 -24.85
N ASP A 556 29.08 -12.74 -25.36
CA ASP A 556 28.52 -13.85 -24.60
C ASP A 556 29.54 -14.97 -24.35
N ILE A 557 30.38 -15.26 -25.35
CA ILE A 557 31.47 -16.23 -25.21
C ILE A 557 32.59 -15.71 -24.31
N ASN A 558 33.06 -14.48 -24.54
CA ASN A 558 34.19 -13.89 -23.79
C ASN A 558 33.88 -13.69 -22.30
N ASN A 559 32.60 -13.48 -21.96
CA ASN A 559 32.16 -13.33 -20.57
C ASN A 559 31.76 -14.66 -19.92
N ASN A 560 32.10 -15.81 -20.53
CA ASN A 560 31.72 -17.16 -20.06
C ASN A 560 30.21 -17.32 -19.83
N LYS A 561 29.37 -16.59 -20.57
CA LYS A 561 27.91 -16.77 -20.53
C LYS A 561 27.47 -17.93 -21.41
N LYS A 562 28.13 -18.11 -22.56
CA LYS A 562 27.85 -19.19 -23.52
C LYS A 562 29.15 -19.89 -23.90
N ASP A 563 29.09 -21.21 -24.06
CA ASP A 563 30.21 -21.99 -24.61
C ASP A 563 29.93 -22.26 -26.08
N ALA A 564 30.82 -21.79 -26.96
CA ALA A 564 30.70 -22.01 -28.38
C ALA A 564 30.59 -23.51 -28.71
N ASN A 565 31.24 -24.40 -27.97
CA ASN A 565 31.22 -25.84 -28.24
C ASN A 565 29.83 -26.49 -28.07
N HIS A 566 28.93 -25.88 -27.30
CA HIS A 566 27.56 -26.37 -27.14
C HIS A 566 26.64 -25.97 -28.30
N ILE A 567 27.00 -24.93 -29.06
CA ILE A 567 26.17 -24.42 -30.15
C ILE A 567 26.41 -25.27 -31.39
N ASP A 568 25.38 -25.96 -31.85
CA ASP A 568 25.42 -26.75 -33.08
C ASP A 568 25.22 -25.89 -34.33
N ILE A 569 24.35 -24.88 -34.26
CA ILE A 569 24.09 -23.92 -35.34
C ILE A 569 23.89 -22.53 -34.75
N LEU A 570 24.53 -21.53 -35.36
CA LEU A 570 24.24 -20.12 -35.10
C LEU A 570 23.35 -19.58 -36.22
N VAL A 571 22.22 -18.98 -35.87
CA VAL A 571 21.34 -18.28 -36.81
C VAL A 571 21.49 -16.78 -36.58
N CYS A 572 21.81 -16.03 -37.62
CA CYS A 572 21.89 -14.57 -37.53
C CYS A 572 21.29 -13.87 -38.74
N TRP A 573 20.96 -12.58 -38.59
CA TRP A 573 20.52 -11.78 -39.73
C TRP A 573 21.66 -11.58 -40.73
N ASP A 574 22.79 -11.06 -40.28
CA ASP A 574 23.95 -10.72 -41.12
C ASP A 574 25.26 -11.16 -40.42
N VAL A 575 26.18 -11.75 -41.20
CA VAL A 575 27.53 -12.13 -40.71
C VAL A 575 28.58 -11.06 -40.99
N GLU A 576 28.23 -10.02 -41.75
CA GLU A 576 29.12 -8.98 -42.26
C GLU A 576 30.35 -9.59 -42.97
N PHE A 577 30.11 -10.47 -43.96
CA PHE A 577 31.17 -11.29 -44.56
C PHE A 577 32.34 -10.47 -45.13
N GLU A 578 32.10 -9.24 -45.59
CA GLU A 578 33.15 -8.32 -46.06
C GLU A 578 34.19 -8.00 -44.98
N ASN A 579 33.81 -8.06 -43.70
CA ASN A 579 34.66 -7.80 -42.56
C ASN A 579 35.48 -9.01 -42.09
N LYS A 580 35.48 -10.15 -42.81
CA LYS A 580 36.17 -11.39 -42.39
C LYS A 580 37.67 -11.22 -42.09
N ASN A 581 38.38 -10.37 -42.83
CA ASN A 581 39.80 -10.09 -42.60
C ASN A 581 40.03 -9.35 -41.28
N LYS A 582 39.08 -8.49 -40.89
CA LYS A 582 39.11 -7.79 -39.61
C LYS A 582 38.82 -8.77 -38.47
N LEU A 583 37.82 -9.64 -38.63
CA LEU A 583 37.49 -10.69 -37.66
C LEU A 583 38.71 -11.59 -37.38
N GLN A 584 39.41 -12.04 -38.43
CA GLN A 584 40.61 -12.85 -38.28
C GLN A 584 41.73 -12.12 -37.52
N LYS A 585 41.95 -10.83 -37.79
CA LYS A 585 42.97 -10.04 -37.10
C LYS A 585 42.64 -9.78 -35.63
N GLU A 586 41.38 -9.52 -35.32
CA GLU A 586 40.95 -9.12 -33.97
C GLU A 586 40.65 -10.30 -33.05
N LYS A 587 40.13 -11.41 -33.59
CA LYS A 587 39.67 -12.57 -32.81
C LYS A 587 40.45 -13.85 -33.10
N GLY A 588 41.23 -13.90 -34.19
CA GLY A 588 41.90 -15.12 -34.64
C GLY A 588 40.99 -16.09 -35.41
N ASP A 589 39.70 -15.79 -35.51
CA ASP A 589 38.69 -16.68 -36.08
C ASP A 589 38.55 -16.49 -37.59
N ILE A 590 38.29 -17.60 -38.29
CA ILE A 590 38.25 -17.63 -39.75
C ILE A 590 36.81 -17.87 -40.21
N LEU A 591 36.21 -16.85 -40.84
CA LEU A 591 34.89 -16.91 -41.46
C LEU A 591 35.02 -17.25 -42.94
N LEU A 592 34.38 -18.35 -43.36
CA LEU A 592 34.34 -18.83 -44.73
C LEU A 592 32.90 -19.02 -45.19
N GLU A 593 32.70 -19.02 -46.50
CA GLU A 593 31.49 -19.64 -47.06
C GLU A 593 31.44 -21.12 -46.65
N ARG A 594 30.24 -21.70 -46.60
CA ARG A 594 30.08 -23.09 -46.15
C ARG A 594 30.92 -24.06 -46.99
N ASP A 595 31.39 -25.12 -46.34
CA ASP A 595 31.96 -26.27 -47.02
C ASP A 595 30.82 -27.20 -47.51
N ILE A 596 30.53 -27.14 -48.81
CA ILE A 596 29.48 -27.94 -49.46
C ILE A 596 29.69 -29.44 -49.24
N MET A 597 30.95 -29.91 -49.18
CA MET A 597 31.28 -31.33 -49.10
C MET A 597 31.22 -31.88 -47.67
N ARG A 598 31.17 -31.01 -46.66
CA ARG A 598 31.16 -31.40 -45.24
C ARG A 598 29.91 -30.96 -44.48
N ASN A 599 29.14 -30.03 -45.01
CA ASN A 599 27.94 -29.51 -44.35
C ASN A 599 26.83 -30.56 -44.26
N VAL A 600 26.34 -30.80 -43.04
CA VAL A 600 25.27 -31.76 -42.74
C VAL A 600 23.92 -31.10 -42.43
N PHE A 601 23.83 -29.77 -42.50
CA PHE A 601 22.62 -29.02 -42.15
C PHE A 601 22.09 -28.21 -43.34
N TYR A 602 20.80 -28.34 -43.63
CA TYR A 602 20.14 -27.62 -44.73
C TYR A 602 20.10 -26.12 -44.45
N GLY A 603 20.50 -25.30 -45.42
CA GLY A 603 20.42 -23.84 -45.32
C GLY A 603 21.57 -23.14 -44.60
N VAL A 604 22.60 -23.87 -44.17
CA VAL A 604 23.87 -23.25 -43.75
C VAL A 604 24.43 -22.44 -44.92
N THR A 605 24.89 -21.23 -44.63
CA THR A 605 25.46 -20.29 -45.62
C THR A 605 26.95 -20.08 -45.37
N HIS A 606 27.36 -20.05 -44.11
CA HIS A 606 28.73 -19.77 -43.68
C HIS A 606 29.24 -20.81 -42.68
N SER A 607 30.56 -20.85 -42.52
CA SER A 607 31.23 -21.64 -41.48
C SER A 607 32.25 -20.76 -40.75
N LEU A 608 32.21 -20.83 -39.42
CA LEU A 608 33.14 -20.10 -38.56
C LEU A 608 34.08 -21.06 -37.85
N THR A 609 35.37 -20.95 -38.14
CA THR A 609 36.41 -21.68 -37.42
C THR A 609 36.85 -20.82 -36.23
N VAL A 610 36.39 -21.20 -35.05
CA VAL A 610 36.71 -20.53 -33.78
C VAL A 610 37.96 -21.13 -33.17
N THR A 611 38.87 -20.28 -32.69
CA THR A 611 40.09 -20.69 -32.00
C THR A 611 39.75 -21.50 -30.75
N GLY A 612 40.16 -22.78 -30.73
CA GLY A 612 39.88 -23.70 -29.61
C GLY A 612 38.68 -24.64 -29.79
N ARG A 613 37.91 -24.50 -30.88
CA ARG A 613 36.81 -25.43 -31.23
C ARG A 613 37.31 -26.51 -32.22
N GLN A 614 36.94 -27.77 -31.99
CA GLN A 614 37.39 -28.89 -32.84
C GLN A 614 36.74 -28.92 -34.24
N GLN A 615 35.50 -28.43 -34.35
CA GLN A 615 34.73 -28.39 -35.60
C GLN A 615 34.28 -26.96 -35.89
N ALA A 616 34.26 -26.54 -37.16
CA ALA A 616 33.72 -25.24 -37.52
C ALA A 616 32.25 -25.13 -37.12
N LEU A 617 31.85 -23.97 -36.59
CA LEU A 617 30.46 -23.65 -36.25
C LEU A 617 29.69 -23.32 -37.53
N PRO A 618 28.67 -24.11 -37.90
CA PRO A 618 27.77 -23.79 -39.01
C PRO A 618 26.92 -22.56 -38.70
N ILE A 619 26.79 -21.67 -39.69
CA ILE A 619 25.99 -20.45 -39.57
C ILE A 619 24.91 -20.43 -40.66
N ILE A 620 23.67 -20.14 -40.26
CA ILE A 620 22.56 -19.80 -41.15
C ILE A 620 22.37 -18.28 -41.10
N GLU A 621 22.83 -17.61 -42.14
CA GLU A 621 22.60 -16.17 -42.33
C GLU A 621 21.27 -15.95 -43.05
N LEU A 622 20.28 -15.39 -42.35
CA LEU A 622 18.93 -15.20 -42.89
C LEU A 622 18.88 -14.20 -44.03
N LYS A 623 19.70 -13.15 -44.02
CA LYS A 623 19.79 -12.20 -45.13
C LYS A 623 20.16 -12.94 -46.42
N LYS A 624 21.22 -13.75 -46.39
CA LYS A 624 21.64 -14.59 -47.52
C LYS A 624 20.60 -15.63 -47.93
N VAL A 625 19.89 -16.22 -46.97
CA VAL A 625 18.77 -17.14 -47.25
C VAL A 625 17.65 -16.41 -48.02
N LEU A 626 17.30 -15.18 -47.64
CA LEU A 626 16.31 -14.38 -48.35
C LEU A 626 16.80 -13.91 -49.73
N GLU A 627 18.09 -13.61 -49.90
CA GLU A 627 18.69 -13.35 -51.22
C GLU A 627 18.47 -14.54 -52.16
N ILE A 628 18.73 -15.76 -51.69
CA ILE A 628 18.60 -17.00 -52.48
C ILE A 628 17.14 -17.34 -52.77
N LEU A 629 16.25 -17.22 -51.79
CA LEU A 629 14.86 -17.65 -51.91
C LEU A 629 13.94 -16.62 -52.57
N PHE A 630 14.22 -15.33 -52.38
CA PHE A 630 13.30 -14.24 -52.73
C PHE A 630 13.98 -13.08 -53.47
N ASN A 631 15.24 -13.19 -53.87
CA ASN A 631 16.02 -12.10 -54.48
C ASN A 631 16.00 -10.81 -53.62
N TYR A 632 16.02 -10.97 -52.29
CA TYR A 632 16.17 -9.84 -51.38
C TYR A 632 17.45 -9.08 -51.72
N THR A 633 17.42 -7.73 -51.72
CA THR A 633 18.62 -6.91 -51.91
C THR A 633 18.55 -5.68 -51.00
N ASP A 634 19.69 -5.22 -50.51
CA ASP A 634 19.81 -3.98 -49.72
C ASP A 634 19.42 -2.72 -50.51
N LYS A 635 19.19 -2.80 -51.83
CA LYS A 635 18.70 -1.69 -52.68
C LYS A 635 17.20 -1.40 -52.51
N ASN A 636 16.49 -2.21 -51.74
CA ASN A 636 15.11 -1.93 -51.29
C ASN A 636 15.08 -1.17 -49.93
N LEU A 637 16.20 -0.57 -49.49
CA LEU A 637 16.35 0.28 -48.29
C LEU A 637 16.15 1.78 -48.56
#